data_AF-A0A2B8BAM6-F1
#
_entry.id   AF-A0A2B8BAM6-F1
#
_cell.length_a   1.000
_cell.length_b   1.000
_cell.length_c   1.000
_cell.angle_alpha   90.00
_cell.angle_beta   90.00
_cell.angle_gamma   90.00
#
_symmetry.space_group_name_H-M   'P 1'
#
loop_
_entity.id
_entity.type
_entity.pdbx_description
1 polymer ?
#
loop_
_entity_poly.entity_id
_entity_poly.type
_entity_poly.pdbx_seq_one_letter_code
_entity_poly.pdbx_strand_id
1 'polypeptide(L)'
;MKNGVGIDIVIIKKNGTADVGASAFAEVAETMRFALRRLGADAEIAINKFKRQRRAIILGAIDLTSEEGNRLPDTCILYNLEQIRTLHPRNAHYLDLLRRCTVWDYSHRNIADLAGLGIHARHVPIGHMDEMSRIPNSPSPGIDVLFYGAVNQRRNAILDALGRRGLTVVSLEHYYGALRDQFVADAKLILNLHYYEAGIFEIVRVSHMLSNRKAVLTERHPDTEIDPDLLGGLAFAPYEGLVEAACGLIADDARREALAEAGWRCMRRRDAVDALRGVVEGLELAHV
;
A
#
# COMPACT_ATOMS: atom_id res chain seq x y z
N MET A 1 -27.60 -10.70 -21.15
CA MET A 1 -26.26 -10.61 -20.51
C MET A 1 -26.09 -9.17 -20.08
N LYS A 2 -26.07 -8.86 -18.78
CA LYS A 2 -25.70 -7.51 -18.35
C LYS A 2 -24.22 -7.36 -18.70
N ASN A 3 -23.89 -6.51 -19.67
CA ASN A 3 -22.50 -6.17 -19.94
C ASN A 3 -21.97 -5.50 -18.66
N GLY A 4 -21.09 -6.18 -17.92
CA GLY A 4 -20.47 -5.60 -16.73
C GLY A 4 -19.68 -4.35 -17.09
N VAL A 5 -19.56 -3.40 -16.16
CA VAL A 5 -18.73 -2.21 -16.38
C VAL A 5 -17.28 -2.63 -16.59
N GLY A 6 -16.71 -2.21 -17.72
CA GLY A 6 -15.29 -2.43 -18.02
C GLY A 6 -14.42 -1.47 -17.23
N ILE A 7 -13.58 -1.99 -16.33
CA ILE A 7 -12.67 -1.22 -15.49
C ILE A 7 -11.23 -1.61 -15.80
N ASP A 8 -10.37 -0.62 -16.03
CA ASP A 8 -8.93 -0.78 -16.08
C ASP A 8 -8.30 -0.18 -14.81
N ILE A 9 -7.59 -0.99 -14.04
CA ILE A 9 -6.74 -0.53 -12.94
C ILE A 9 -5.36 -0.25 -13.53
N VAL A 10 -5.06 1.03 -13.72
CA VAL A 10 -3.86 1.49 -14.42
C VAL A 10 -2.79 1.87 -13.40
N ILE A 11 -1.67 1.17 -13.41
CA ILE A 11 -0.49 1.53 -12.63
C ILE A 11 0.41 2.40 -13.50
N ILE A 12 0.76 3.59 -13.00
CA ILE A 12 1.72 4.49 -13.64
C ILE A 12 3.15 4.11 -13.24
N LYS A 13 4.04 4.01 -14.22
CA LYS A 13 5.48 3.74 -14.02
C LYS A 13 6.32 4.66 -14.91
N LYS A 14 7.13 5.54 -14.32
CA LYS A 14 7.98 6.51 -15.04
C LYS A 14 9.03 5.88 -15.97
N ASN A 15 9.69 4.78 -15.56
CA ASN A 15 10.94 4.33 -16.19
C ASN A 15 11.03 2.80 -16.47
N GLY A 16 9.93 2.05 -16.63
CA GLY A 16 10.06 0.57 -16.64
C GLY A 16 9.02 -0.23 -17.40
N THR A 17 9.50 -1.39 -17.84
CA THR A 17 8.86 -2.53 -18.53
C THR A 17 7.37 -2.74 -18.22
N ALA A 18 6.66 -3.34 -19.19
CA ALA A 18 5.23 -3.68 -19.11
C ALA A 18 4.87 -4.75 -18.05
N ASP A 19 5.80 -5.07 -17.15
CA ASP A 19 5.60 -6.03 -16.06
C ASP A 19 4.86 -5.38 -14.88
N VAL A 20 3.66 -5.90 -14.61
CA VAL A 20 2.79 -5.51 -13.50
C VAL A 20 3.41 -5.85 -12.15
N GLY A 21 4.16 -6.96 -12.06
CA GLY A 21 4.77 -7.43 -10.81
C GLY A 21 5.92 -6.55 -10.30
N ALA A 22 6.39 -5.61 -11.11
CA ALA A 22 7.51 -4.72 -10.80
C ALA A 22 7.06 -3.32 -10.32
N SER A 23 6.05 -3.23 -9.45
CA SER A 23 5.52 -1.95 -8.94
C SER A 23 5.16 -2.01 -7.45
N ALA A 24 5.33 -0.89 -6.73
CA ALA A 24 4.90 -0.72 -5.34
C ALA A 24 3.37 -0.76 -5.16
N PHE A 25 2.60 -0.60 -6.24
CA PHE A 25 1.14 -0.60 -6.23
C PHE A 25 0.53 -1.90 -6.76
N ALA A 26 1.35 -2.89 -7.12
CA ALA A 26 0.89 -4.13 -7.73
C ALA A 26 -0.11 -4.87 -6.84
N GLU A 27 0.17 -5.01 -5.55
CA GLU A 27 -0.69 -5.76 -4.63
C GLU A 27 -2.01 -5.04 -4.35
N VAL A 28 -2.01 -3.71 -4.32
CA VAL A 28 -3.24 -2.91 -4.24
C VAL A 28 -4.09 -3.13 -5.49
N ALA A 29 -3.46 -3.05 -6.68
CA ALA A 29 -4.16 -3.29 -7.94
C ALA A 29 -4.73 -4.71 -8.05
N GLU A 30 -3.98 -5.74 -7.63
CA GLU A 30 -4.44 -7.12 -7.62
C GLU A 30 -5.61 -7.33 -6.67
N THR A 31 -5.54 -6.78 -5.46
CA THR A 31 -6.63 -6.81 -4.48
C THR A 31 -7.89 -6.18 -5.06
N MET A 32 -7.77 -5.00 -5.67
CA MET A 32 -8.89 -4.33 -6.33
C MET A 32 -9.44 -5.14 -7.49
N ARG A 33 -8.60 -5.73 -8.34
CA ARG A 33 -9.03 -6.54 -9.48
C ARG A 33 -9.89 -7.72 -9.00
N PHE A 34 -9.42 -8.46 -8.00
CA PHE A 34 -10.19 -9.57 -7.44
C PHE A 34 -11.54 -9.08 -6.89
N ALA A 35 -11.54 -7.98 -6.15
CA ALA A 35 -12.75 -7.47 -5.49
C ALA A 35 -13.78 -6.95 -6.51
N LEU A 36 -13.33 -6.18 -7.51
CA LEU A 36 -14.18 -5.69 -8.60
C LEU A 36 -14.76 -6.84 -9.44
N ARG A 37 -13.98 -7.89 -9.72
CA ARG A 37 -14.48 -9.09 -10.41
C ARG A 37 -15.54 -9.83 -9.59
N ARG A 38 -15.39 -9.90 -8.26
CA ARG A 38 -16.44 -10.45 -7.37
C ARG A 38 -17.71 -9.61 -7.36
N LEU A 39 -17.60 -8.31 -7.58
CA LEU A 39 -18.74 -7.40 -7.75
C LEU A 39 -19.36 -7.44 -9.16
N GLY A 40 -18.83 -8.27 -10.08
CA GLY A 40 -19.37 -8.45 -11.43
C GLY A 40 -18.81 -7.50 -12.50
N ALA A 41 -17.81 -6.68 -12.16
CA ALA A 41 -17.11 -5.86 -13.14
C ALA A 41 -16.12 -6.70 -13.96
N ASP A 42 -15.96 -6.35 -15.24
CA ASP A 42 -14.84 -6.83 -16.04
C ASP A 42 -13.63 -5.96 -15.70
N ALA A 43 -12.82 -6.38 -14.73
CA ALA A 43 -11.66 -5.63 -14.24
C ALA A 43 -10.33 -6.23 -14.71
N GLU A 44 -9.46 -5.39 -15.25
CA GLU A 44 -8.12 -5.74 -15.72
C GLU A 44 -7.06 -4.79 -15.15
N ILE A 45 -5.81 -5.26 -15.03
CA ILE A 45 -4.68 -4.40 -14.65
C ILE A 45 -3.91 -4.02 -15.91
N ALA A 46 -3.55 -2.75 -16.03
CA ALA A 46 -2.75 -2.23 -17.13
C ALA A 46 -1.59 -1.38 -16.61
N ILE A 47 -0.50 -1.33 -17.38
CA ILE A 47 0.66 -0.44 -17.11
C ILE A 47 0.66 0.67 -18.16
N ASN A 48 0.58 1.93 -17.72
CA ASN A 48 0.68 3.12 -18.58
C ASN A 48 -0.26 3.13 -19.81
N LYS A 49 -1.34 2.33 -19.80
CA LYS A 49 -2.26 2.16 -20.94
C LYS A 49 -3.68 2.54 -20.52
N PHE A 50 -4.31 3.39 -21.31
CA PHE A 50 -5.68 3.88 -21.09
C PHE A 50 -6.56 3.47 -22.27
N LYS A 51 -7.64 2.73 -22.03
CA LYS A 51 -8.60 2.35 -23.07
C LYS A 51 -9.83 3.27 -22.99
N ARG A 52 -10.17 3.93 -24.10
CA ARG A 52 -11.24 4.96 -24.14
C ARG A 52 -12.64 4.46 -23.77
N GLN A 53 -12.92 3.17 -23.92
CA GLN A 53 -14.24 2.58 -23.66
C GLN A 53 -14.37 1.97 -22.26
N ARG A 54 -13.36 2.13 -21.39
CA ARG A 54 -13.31 1.54 -20.05
C ARG A 54 -13.00 2.62 -19.04
N ARG A 55 -13.55 2.49 -17.84
CA ARG A 55 -13.25 3.42 -16.74
C ARG A 55 -11.88 3.10 -16.17
N ALA A 56 -11.01 4.09 -16.06
CA ALA A 56 -9.67 3.92 -15.51
C ALA A 56 -9.63 4.28 -14.01
N ILE A 57 -9.11 3.39 -13.18
CA ILE A 57 -8.68 3.67 -11.81
C ILE A 57 -7.16 3.75 -11.83
N ILE A 58 -6.59 4.91 -11.58
CA ILE A 58 -5.17 5.20 -11.78
C ILE A 58 -4.45 5.19 -10.43
N LEU A 59 -3.43 4.33 -10.33
CA LEU A 59 -2.51 4.25 -9.19
C LEU A 59 -1.17 4.89 -9.58
N GLY A 60 -0.63 5.76 -8.74
CA GLY A 60 0.66 6.41 -8.99
C GLY A 60 0.59 7.61 -9.94
N ALA A 61 -0.56 8.29 -10.07
CA ALA A 61 -0.70 9.43 -10.99
C ALA A 61 0.25 10.62 -10.69
N ILE A 62 0.84 10.67 -9.49
CA ILE A 62 1.92 11.60 -9.13
C ILE A 62 3.15 11.50 -10.04
N ASP A 63 3.32 10.36 -10.70
CA ASP A 63 4.42 10.11 -11.62
C ASP A 63 4.16 10.58 -13.05
N LEU A 64 2.98 11.12 -13.35
CA LEU A 64 2.71 11.72 -14.65
C LEU A 64 3.37 13.09 -14.75
N THR A 65 3.80 13.48 -15.95
CA THR A 65 4.04 14.90 -16.26
C THR A 65 2.72 15.64 -16.38
N SER A 66 2.75 16.98 -16.31
CA SER A 66 1.55 17.80 -16.56
C SER A 66 0.92 17.51 -17.93
N GLU A 67 1.73 17.26 -18.95
CA GLU A 67 1.25 16.93 -20.31
C GLU A 67 0.59 15.55 -20.38
N GLU A 68 1.16 14.53 -19.72
CA GLU A 68 0.54 13.21 -19.63
C GLU A 68 -0.76 13.26 -18.82
N GLY A 69 -0.76 13.97 -17.69
CA GLY A 69 -1.94 14.19 -16.87
C GLY A 69 -3.08 14.91 -17.60
N ASN A 70 -2.76 15.84 -18.50
CA ASN A 70 -3.74 16.52 -19.37
C ASN A 70 -4.39 15.61 -20.41
N ARG A 71 -3.81 14.44 -20.69
CA ARG A 71 -4.34 13.45 -21.64
C ARG A 71 -5.20 12.38 -20.98
N LEU A 72 -5.35 12.40 -19.66
CA LEU A 72 -6.20 11.46 -18.94
C LEU A 72 -7.67 11.63 -19.34
N PRO A 73 -8.46 10.55 -19.44
CA PRO A 73 -9.90 10.66 -19.65
C PRO A 73 -10.59 11.35 -18.47
N ASP A 74 -11.59 12.20 -18.74
CA ASP A 74 -12.36 12.92 -17.71
C ASP A 74 -13.07 11.96 -16.73
N THR A 75 -13.37 10.74 -17.18
CA THR A 75 -14.04 9.71 -16.39
C THR A 75 -13.08 8.89 -15.50
N CYS A 76 -11.78 9.23 -15.47
CA CYS A 76 -10.82 8.51 -14.66
C CYS A 76 -10.97 8.83 -13.16
N ILE A 77 -10.56 7.87 -12.36
CA ILE A 77 -10.48 7.96 -10.91
C ILE A 77 -9.01 7.93 -10.54
N LEU A 78 -8.54 8.94 -9.83
CA LEU A 78 -7.20 8.94 -9.24
C LEU A 78 -7.31 8.36 -7.84
N TYR A 79 -6.73 7.18 -7.62
CA TYR A 79 -6.60 6.65 -6.28
C TYR A 79 -5.28 7.16 -5.70
N ASN A 80 -5.36 8.18 -4.85
CA ASN A 80 -4.20 8.71 -4.15
C ASN A 80 -3.70 7.68 -3.12
N LEU A 81 -2.46 7.25 -3.31
CA LEU A 81 -1.73 6.35 -2.42
C LEU A 81 -0.53 7.06 -1.76
N GLU A 82 -0.38 8.37 -2.01
CA GLU A 82 0.68 9.22 -1.48
C GLU A 82 0.24 9.93 -0.20
N GLN A 83 1.20 10.36 0.61
CA GLN A 83 0.93 11.22 1.77
C GLN A 83 0.98 12.69 1.34
N ILE A 84 -0.15 13.38 1.42
CA ILE A 84 -0.33 14.72 0.82
C ILE A 84 0.59 15.77 1.46
N ARG A 85 0.79 15.71 2.78
CA ARG A 85 1.65 16.67 3.50
C ARG A 85 3.13 16.56 3.16
N THR A 86 3.57 15.41 2.64
CA THR A 86 4.99 15.16 2.34
C THR A 86 5.28 15.27 0.84
N LEU A 87 4.36 15.81 0.05
CA LEU A 87 4.56 15.98 -1.39
C LEU A 87 5.73 16.93 -1.64
N HIS A 88 6.71 16.45 -2.42
CA HIS A 88 7.83 17.28 -2.87
C HIS A 88 7.31 18.39 -3.81
N PRO A 89 7.85 19.64 -3.77
CA PRO A 89 7.39 20.74 -4.62
C PRO A 89 7.34 20.43 -6.13
N ARG A 90 8.27 19.60 -6.63
CA ARG A 90 8.28 19.07 -8.01
C ARG A 90 6.98 18.36 -8.44
N ASN A 91 6.19 17.89 -7.48
CA ASN A 91 4.93 17.18 -7.70
C ASN A 91 3.72 18.12 -7.60
N ALA A 92 3.90 19.44 -7.65
CA ALA A 92 2.79 20.40 -7.55
C ALA A 92 1.68 20.15 -8.58
N HIS A 93 2.04 19.72 -9.80
CA HIS A 93 1.10 19.35 -10.86
C HIS A 93 0.12 18.25 -10.44
N TYR A 94 0.48 17.40 -9.47
CA TYR A 94 -0.37 16.31 -9.01
C TYR A 94 -1.62 16.85 -8.29
N LEU A 95 -1.49 17.92 -7.51
CA LEU A 95 -2.64 18.58 -6.87
C LEU A 95 -3.62 19.13 -7.91
N ASP A 96 -3.13 19.61 -9.06
CA ASP A 96 -3.99 20.07 -10.15
C ASP A 96 -4.74 18.92 -10.81
N LEU A 97 -4.12 17.73 -10.92
CA LEU A 97 -4.82 16.53 -11.37
C LEU A 97 -5.91 16.11 -10.39
N LEU A 98 -5.60 16.11 -9.09
CA LEU A 98 -6.58 15.78 -8.05
C LEU A 98 -7.78 16.75 -8.03
N ARG A 99 -7.59 18.03 -8.37
CA ARG A 99 -8.69 19.01 -8.47
C ARG A 99 -9.67 18.72 -9.61
N ARG A 100 -9.20 18.10 -10.69
CA ARG A 100 -9.99 17.92 -11.91
C ARG A 100 -10.64 16.55 -12.02
N CYS A 101 -10.08 15.54 -11.37
CA CYS A 101 -10.51 14.16 -11.50
C CYS A 101 -11.34 13.72 -10.28
N THR A 102 -12.05 12.59 -10.42
CA THR A 102 -12.60 11.91 -9.26
C THR A 102 -11.44 11.36 -8.42
N VAL A 103 -11.42 11.63 -7.12
CA VAL A 103 -10.34 11.18 -6.23
C VAL A 103 -10.85 10.12 -5.26
N TRP A 104 -10.13 9.02 -5.16
CA TRP A 104 -10.21 8.07 -4.05
C TRP A 104 -8.97 8.23 -3.16
N ASP A 105 -9.13 8.04 -1.86
CA ASP A 105 -8.01 8.09 -0.90
C ASP A 105 -8.24 7.07 0.23
N TYR A 106 -7.16 6.50 0.75
CA TYR A 106 -7.21 5.51 1.82
C TYR A 106 -7.17 6.13 3.22
N SER A 107 -6.72 7.38 3.36
CA SER A 107 -6.49 8.04 4.65
C SER A 107 -7.50 9.15 4.90
N HIS A 108 -8.07 9.17 6.11
CA HIS A 108 -8.95 10.26 6.52
C HIS A 108 -8.17 11.58 6.67
N ARG A 109 -6.92 11.53 7.14
CA ARG A 109 -6.04 12.72 7.19
C ARG A 109 -5.79 13.31 5.81
N ASN A 110 -5.43 12.49 4.82
CA ASN A 110 -5.26 12.98 3.45
C ASN A 110 -6.54 13.63 2.94
N ILE A 111 -7.70 13.01 3.15
CA ILE A 111 -9.00 13.58 2.74
C ILE A 111 -9.24 14.94 3.39
N ALA A 112 -8.96 15.08 4.69
CA ALA A 112 -9.09 16.36 5.39
C ALA A 112 -8.11 17.43 4.85
N ASP A 113 -6.87 17.05 4.57
CA ASP A 113 -5.86 17.94 3.99
C ASP A 113 -6.25 18.39 2.57
N LEU A 114 -6.75 17.47 1.74
CA LEU A 114 -7.25 17.75 0.40
C LEU A 114 -8.49 18.65 0.43
N ALA A 115 -9.41 18.44 1.37
CA ALA A 115 -10.58 19.29 1.55
C ALA A 115 -10.19 20.74 1.86
N GLY A 116 -9.14 20.94 2.67
CA GLY A 116 -8.55 22.27 2.94
C GLY A 116 -7.99 22.96 1.68
N LEU A 117 -7.70 22.20 0.62
CA LEU A 117 -7.25 22.70 -0.69
C LEU A 117 -8.38 22.79 -1.73
N GLY A 118 -9.64 22.57 -1.31
CA GLY A 118 -10.82 22.54 -2.19
C GLY A 118 -10.93 21.27 -3.05
N ILE A 119 -10.23 20.19 -2.68
CA ILE A 119 -10.26 18.91 -3.39
C ILE A 119 -11.14 17.92 -2.61
N HIS A 120 -12.18 17.41 -3.27
CA HIS A 120 -13.02 16.36 -2.70
C HIS A 120 -12.45 14.98 -3.03
N ALA A 121 -12.28 14.15 -2.00
CA ALA A 121 -11.84 12.76 -2.15
C ALA A 121 -12.81 11.83 -1.42
N ARG A 122 -13.08 10.67 -2.03
CA ARG A 122 -13.88 9.61 -1.43
C ARG A 122 -12.97 8.65 -0.69
N HIS A 123 -13.34 8.31 0.55
CA HIS A 123 -12.61 7.31 1.31
C HIS A 123 -12.82 5.91 0.71
N VAL A 124 -11.73 5.27 0.35
CA VAL A 124 -11.66 3.88 -0.10
C VAL A 124 -10.46 3.27 0.62
N PRO A 125 -10.66 2.46 1.68
CA PRO A 125 -9.55 1.91 2.45
C PRO A 125 -8.79 0.82 1.68
N ILE A 126 -7.54 0.56 2.11
CA ILE A 126 -6.79 -0.61 1.66
C ILE A 126 -7.41 -1.86 2.29
N GLY A 127 -7.97 -2.72 1.45
CA GLY A 127 -8.63 -3.97 1.84
C GLY A 127 -7.79 -5.21 1.62
N HIS A 128 -8.41 -6.36 1.85
CA HIS A 128 -7.87 -7.71 1.74
C HIS A 128 -8.78 -8.58 0.89
N MET A 129 -8.15 -9.54 0.21
CA MET A 129 -8.78 -10.62 -0.53
C MET A 129 -7.99 -11.90 -0.24
N ASP A 130 -8.66 -13.03 -0.03
CA ASP A 130 -8.00 -14.29 0.34
C ASP A 130 -6.93 -14.72 -0.70
N GLU A 131 -7.08 -14.35 -1.98
CA GLU A 131 -6.08 -14.58 -3.04
C GLU A 131 -4.73 -13.88 -2.78
N MET A 132 -4.72 -12.88 -1.90
CA MET A 132 -3.50 -12.16 -1.52
C MET A 132 -2.73 -12.87 -0.40
N SER A 133 -3.32 -13.86 0.27
CA SER A 133 -2.64 -14.79 1.19
C SER A 133 -1.95 -15.90 0.38
N ARG A 134 -0.81 -15.58 -0.22
CA ARG A 134 -0.14 -16.39 -1.25
C ARG A 134 1.35 -16.65 -1.03
N ILE A 135 1.95 -16.08 0.01
CA ILE A 135 3.37 -16.27 0.33
C ILE A 135 3.48 -17.42 1.34
N PRO A 136 4.02 -18.58 0.96
CA PRO A 136 4.32 -19.64 1.91
C PRO A 136 5.52 -19.24 2.76
N ASN A 137 5.33 -19.09 4.08
CA ASN A 137 6.42 -18.76 5.00
C ASN A 137 7.41 -19.93 5.11
N SER A 138 8.71 -19.61 5.10
CA SER A 138 9.77 -20.59 5.30
C SER A 138 9.64 -21.23 6.70
N PRO A 139 9.76 -22.56 6.83
CA PRO A 139 9.79 -23.22 8.14
C PRO A 139 11.11 -22.97 8.90
N SER A 140 12.15 -22.50 8.21
CA SER A 140 13.45 -22.15 8.78
C SER A 140 13.92 -20.81 8.18
N PRO A 141 13.30 -19.68 8.58
CA PRO A 141 13.59 -18.37 8.02
C PRO A 141 15.03 -17.93 8.37
N GLY A 142 15.81 -17.58 7.35
CA GLY A 142 17.20 -17.12 7.48
C GLY A 142 17.35 -15.62 7.77
N ILE A 143 16.32 -14.82 7.50
CA ILE A 143 16.34 -13.37 7.70
C ILE A 143 15.63 -13.04 9.02
N ASP A 144 16.33 -12.38 9.94
CA ASP A 144 15.72 -11.93 11.19
C ASP A 144 14.79 -10.75 10.92
N VAL A 145 15.32 -9.70 10.28
CA VAL A 145 14.56 -8.47 10.00
C VAL A 145 14.65 -8.10 8.53
N LEU A 146 13.50 -7.93 7.89
CA LEU A 146 13.39 -7.43 6.53
C LEU A 146 12.80 -6.03 6.51
N PHE A 147 13.49 -5.11 5.84
CA PHE A 147 12.94 -3.82 5.41
C PHE A 147 12.88 -3.78 3.88
N TYR A 148 11.85 -3.13 3.33
CA TYR A 148 11.78 -2.86 1.90
C TYR A 148 11.17 -1.49 1.62
N GLY A 149 11.80 -0.74 0.73
CA GLY A 149 11.48 0.65 0.41
C GLY A 149 12.73 1.51 0.30
N ALA A 150 12.55 2.75 -0.13
CA ALA A 150 13.67 3.68 -0.32
C ALA A 150 14.46 3.91 0.97
N VAL A 151 15.78 3.79 0.91
CA VAL A 151 16.63 4.00 2.09
C VAL A 151 17.09 5.45 2.13
N ASN A 152 17.06 6.04 3.33
CA ASN A 152 17.69 7.32 3.63
C ASN A 152 18.60 7.15 4.86
N GLN A 153 19.35 8.18 5.22
CA GLN A 153 20.30 8.11 6.34
C GLN A 153 19.63 7.68 7.67
N ARG A 154 18.40 8.15 7.92
CA ARG A 154 17.63 7.82 9.13
C ARG A 154 17.29 6.32 9.17
N ARG A 155 16.71 5.80 8.09
CA ARG A 155 16.40 4.37 7.98
C ARG A 155 17.66 3.51 8.07
N ASN A 156 18.74 3.92 7.39
CA ASN A 156 20.00 3.20 7.44
C ASN A 156 20.57 3.10 8.86
N ALA A 157 20.44 4.15 9.68
CA ALA A 157 20.90 4.14 11.06
C ALA A 157 20.23 3.03 11.90
N ILE A 158 18.94 2.77 11.70
CA ILE A 158 18.22 1.68 12.38
C ILE A 158 18.68 0.32 11.85
N LEU A 159 18.78 0.17 10.52
CA LEU A 159 19.20 -1.09 9.88
C LEU A 159 20.63 -1.48 10.31
N ASP A 160 21.56 -0.54 10.32
CA ASP A 160 22.94 -0.74 10.79
C ASP A 160 22.98 -1.07 12.29
N ALA A 161 22.14 -0.41 13.10
CA ALA A 161 22.05 -0.68 14.53
C ALA A 161 21.57 -2.11 14.80
N LEU A 162 20.55 -2.59 14.07
CA LEU A 162 20.08 -3.97 14.16
C LEU A 162 21.17 -4.97 13.74
N GLY A 163 21.90 -4.69 12.66
CA GLY A 163 23.03 -5.52 12.23
C GLY A 163 24.15 -5.58 13.28
N ARG A 164 24.47 -4.47 13.95
CA ARG A 164 25.44 -4.44 15.07
C ARG A 164 24.99 -5.24 16.29
N ARG A 165 23.70 -5.52 16.43
CA ARG A 165 23.16 -6.44 17.45
C ARG A 165 23.27 -7.91 17.05
N GLY A 166 23.87 -8.20 15.90
CA GLY A 166 24.10 -9.56 15.39
C GLY A 166 22.90 -10.15 14.64
N LEU A 167 21.90 -9.34 14.29
CA LEU A 167 20.75 -9.81 13.51
C LEU A 167 21.09 -9.89 12.02
N THR A 168 20.56 -10.89 11.33
CA THR A 168 20.55 -10.94 9.87
C THR A 168 19.50 -9.97 9.33
N VAL A 169 19.95 -8.77 8.94
CA VAL A 169 19.08 -7.70 8.41
C VAL A 169 19.21 -7.64 6.90
N VAL A 170 18.07 -7.65 6.20
CA VAL A 170 18.01 -7.44 4.76
C VAL A 170 17.20 -6.19 4.47
N SER A 171 17.73 -5.34 3.57
CA SER A 171 17.06 -4.14 3.06
C SER A 171 16.92 -4.24 1.55
N LEU A 172 15.70 -4.11 1.04
CA LEU A 172 15.42 -4.19 -0.40
C LEU A 172 14.90 -2.88 -0.95
N GLU A 173 15.49 -2.40 -2.04
CA GLU A 173 15.00 -1.26 -2.79
C GLU A 173 14.73 -1.68 -4.24
N HIS A 174 13.55 -1.33 -4.77
CA HIS A 174 13.07 -1.73 -6.09
C HIS A 174 12.80 -3.24 -6.31
N TYR A 175 12.61 -3.99 -5.22
CA TYR A 175 12.13 -5.37 -5.25
C TYR A 175 10.61 -5.40 -5.08
N TYR A 176 9.92 -6.07 -5.99
CA TYR A 176 8.45 -6.14 -6.02
C TYR A 176 7.98 -7.55 -6.37
N GLY A 177 6.70 -7.83 -6.11
CA GLY A 177 6.04 -9.09 -6.45
C GLY A 177 6.82 -10.32 -5.99
N ALA A 178 6.85 -11.35 -6.85
CA ALA A 178 7.46 -12.65 -6.53
C ALA A 178 8.93 -12.56 -6.09
N LEU A 179 9.71 -11.61 -6.60
CA LEU A 179 11.11 -11.44 -6.23
C LEU A 179 11.23 -10.93 -4.79
N ARG A 180 10.43 -9.94 -4.38
CA ARG A 180 10.34 -9.50 -2.98
C ARG A 180 9.79 -10.61 -2.10
N ASP A 181 8.79 -11.33 -2.59
CA ASP A 181 8.07 -12.34 -1.81
C ASP A 181 8.96 -13.52 -1.39
N GLN A 182 10.06 -13.80 -2.11
CA GLN A 182 11.09 -14.76 -1.67
C GLN A 182 11.75 -14.34 -0.37
N PHE A 183 12.15 -13.06 -0.24
CA PHE A 183 12.72 -12.53 0.99
C PHE A 183 11.68 -12.40 2.08
N VAL A 184 10.44 -12.05 1.72
CA VAL A 184 9.33 -12.05 2.69
C VAL A 184 9.17 -13.45 3.24
N ALA A 185 9.05 -14.49 2.42
CA ALA A 185 8.93 -15.88 2.86
C ALA A 185 10.00 -16.26 3.88
N ASP A 186 11.24 -15.83 3.66
CA ASP A 186 12.41 -16.12 4.51
C ASP A 186 12.62 -15.17 5.71
N ALA A 187 11.78 -14.14 5.87
CA ALA A 187 11.88 -13.17 6.96
C ALA A 187 11.03 -13.55 8.19
N LYS A 188 11.60 -13.39 9.39
CA LYS A 188 10.90 -13.54 10.67
C LYS A 188 10.05 -12.32 10.99
N LEU A 189 10.62 -11.12 10.85
CA LEU A 189 9.99 -9.85 11.18
C LEU A 189 10.09 -8.88 10.00
N ILE A 190 8.97 -8.23 9.66
CA ILE A 190 8.98 -7.08 8.75
C ILE A 190 9.12 -5.80 9.59
N LEU A 191 10.07 -4.97 9.22
CA LEU A 191 10.25 -3.65 9.81
C LEU A 191 9.63 -2.60 8.89
N ASN A 192 8.73 -1.78 9.42
CA ASN A 192 8.19 -0.62 8.75
C ASN A 192 8.71 0.67 9.41
N LEU A 193 9.40 1.50 8.62
CA LEU A 193 9.99 2.75 9.07
C LEU A 193 9.37 3.92 8.32
N HIS A 194 9.18 5.04 9.02
CA HIS A 194 8.79 6.26 8.35
C HIS A 194 9.93 6.82 7.50
N TYR A 195 9.58 7.50 6.40
CA TYR A 195 10.59 8.25 5.63
C TYR A 195 10.79 9.63 6.27
N TYR A 196 9.69 10.23 6.74
CA TYR A 196 9.59 11.53 7.40
C TYR A 196 8.96 11.37 8.79
N GLU A 197 9.32 12.22 9.76
CA GLU A 197 8.98 12.03 11.19
C GLU A 197 7.49 12.13 11.55
N ALA A 198 6.64 12.71 10.72
CA ALA A 198 5.21 12.78 10.94
C ALA A 198 4.49 12.21 9.72
N GLY A 199 3.64 11.20 9.93
CA GLY A 199 3.10 10.45 8.80
C GLY A 199 1.80 9.71 9.06
N ILE A 200 1.18 9.35 7.94
CA ILE A 200 0.15 8.33 7.86
C ILE A 200 0.86 6.99 7.86
N PHE A 201 0.36 6.00 8.61
CA PHE A 201 0.91 4.66 8.59
C PHE A 201 0.92 4.08 7.17
N GLU A 202 2.03 3.47 6.78
CA GLU A 202 2.29 2.98 5.42
C GLU A 202 1.53 1.68 5.12
N ILE A 203 0.22 1.66 5.31
CA ILE A 203 -0.65 0.51 5.05
C ILE A 203 -0.55 0.03 3.60
N VAL A 204 -0.29 0.93 2.64
CA VAL A 204 -0.01 0.58 1.23
C VAL A 204 1.19 -0.38 1.12
N ARG A 205 2.24 -0.18 1.93
CA ARG A 205 3.41 -1.06 2.00
C ARG A 205 3.12 -2.33 2.80
N VAL A 206 2.40 -2.20 3.92
CA VAL A 206 2.31 -3.23 4.96
C VAL A 206 1.15 -4.22 4.75
N SER A 207 0.07 -3.84 4.07
CA SER A 207 -1.15 -4.65 3.92
C SER A 207 -0.90 -6.06 3.37
N HIS A 208 0.01 -6.19 2.41
CA HIS A 208 0.37 -7.48 1.84
C HIS A 208 1.11 -8.37 2.84
N MET A 209 1.91 -7.79 3.75
CA MET A 209 2.63 -8.55 4.78
C MET A 209 1.66 -9.10 5.83
N LEU A 210 0.70 -8.28 6.26
CA LEU A 210 -0.35 -8.72 7.17
C LEU A 210 -1.22 -9.81 6.52
N SER A 211 -1.56 -9.64 5.24
CA SER A 211 -2.30 -10.66 4.46
C SER A 211 -1.55 -12.00 4.39
N ASN A 212 -0.23 -12.01 4.53
CA ASN A 212 0.62 -13.20 4.47
C ASN A 212 1.16 -13.64 5.83
N ARG A 213 0.47 -13.28 6.92
CA ARG A 213 0.82 -13.69 8.30
C ARG A 213 2.28 -13.39 8.63
N LYS A 214 2.73 -12.18 8.34
CA LYS A 214 4.01 -11.68 8.85
C LYS A 214 3.81 -10.82 10.08
N ALA A 215 4.69 -11.01 11.06
CA ALA A 215 4.84 -10.08 12.15
C ALA A 215 5.42 -8.77 11.60
N VAL A 216 4.83 -7.65 12.00
CA VAL A 216 5.26 -6.32 11.56
C VAL A 216 5.53 -5.46 12.80
N LEU A 217 6.75 -4.95 12.89
CA LEU A 217 7.12 -3.88 13.80
C LEU A 217 7.12 -2.58 13.00
N THR A 218 6.32 -1.61 13.45
CA THR A 218 6.27 -0.29 12.82
C THR A 218 6.70 0.79 13.78
N GLU A 219 7.46 1.73 13.22
CA GLU A 219 7.66 3.03 13.83
C GLU A 219 6.31 3.71 14.06
N ARG A 220 6.19 4.38 15.21
CA ARG A 220 5.00 5.17 15.57
C ARG A 220 5.38 6.38 16.42
N HIS A 221 4.91 7.55 15.98
CA HIS A 221 4.86 8.78 16.76
C HIS A 221 3.46 9.00 17.35
N PRO A 222 3.32 9.88 18.36
CA PRO A 222 2.00 10.18 18.96
C PRO A 222 0.96 10.65 17.95
N ASP A 223 1.39 11.30 16.87
CA ASP A 223 0.56 11.87 15.81
C ASP A 223 0.47 10.97 14.56
N THR A 224 1.07 9.78 14.55
CA THR A 224 0.92 8.86 13.41
C THR A 224 -0.55 8.46 13.26
N GLU A 225 -1.15 8.72 12.09
CA GLU A 225 -2.50 8.22 11.79
C GLU A 225 -2.43 6.72 11.54
N ILE A 226 -3.22 5.97 12.31
CA ILE A 226 -3.36 4.52 12.19
C ILE A 226 -4.83 4.19 12.37
N ASP A 227 -5.37 3.42 11.44
CA ASP A 227 -6.74 2.95 11.56
C ASP A 227 -6.91 2.07 12.81
N PRO A 228 -7.94 2.31 13.65
CA PRO A 228 -8.07 1.64 14.95
C PRO A 228 -8.11 0.12 14.92
N ASP A 229 -8.66 -0.47 13.86
CA ASP A 229 -8.80 -1.92 13.66
C ASP A 229 -7.47 -2.64 13.39
N LEU A 230 -6.40 -1.90 13.05
CA LEU A 230 -5.05 -2.43 12.85
C LEU A 230 -4.19 -2.39 14.12
N LEU A 231 -4.59 -1.64 15.15
CA LEU A 231 -3.78 -1.43 16.37
C LEU A 231 -3.46 -2.73 17.11
N GLY A 232 -4.35 -3.72 17.05
CA GLY A 232 -4.12 -5.03 17.67
C GLY A 232 -3.25 -5.99 16.86
N GLY A 233 -2.92 -5.64 15.62
CA GLY A 233 -2.20 -6.50 14.67
C GLY A 233 -0.77 -6.09 14.37
N LEU A 234 -0.26 -5.06 15.06
CA LEU A 234 1.02 -4.42 14.81
C LEU A 234 1.79 -4.24 16.12
N ALA A 235 3.10 -4.43 16.08
CA ALA A 235 3.97 -3.94 17.14
C ALA A 235 4.37 -2.50 16.84
N PHE A 236 4.39 -1.67 17.87
CA PHE A 236 4.74 -0.25 17.76
C PHE A 236 5.93 0.09 18.63
N ALA A 237 6.82 0.92 18.12
CA ALA A 237 7.86 1.57 18.91
C ALA A 237 8.13 2.98 18.39
N PRO A 238 8.50 3.94 19.28
CA PRO A 238 9.10 5.19 18.82
C PRO A 238 10.44 4.88 18.14
N TYR A 239 10.94 5.82 17.33
CA TYR A 239 12.14 5.63 16.52
C TYR A 239 13.35 5.12 17.34
N GLU A 240 13.58 5.70 18.51
CA GLU A 240 14.68 5.38 19.42
C GLU A 240 14.54 3.99 20.06
N GLY A 241 13.31 3.46 20.11
CA GLY A 241 12.98 2.16 20.70
C GLY A 241 12.91 1.01 19.69
N LEU A 242 13.02 1.29 18.38
CA LEU A 242 12.84 0.29 17.32
C LEU A 242 13.82 -0.86 17.43
N VAL A 243 15.09 -0.58 17.74
CA VAL A 243 16.14 -1.60 17.82
C VAL A 243 15.85 -2.60 18.93
N GLU A 244 15.54 -2.12 20.14
CA GLU A 244 15.23 -3.01 21.27
C GLU A 244 13.90 -3.77 21.06
N ALA A 245 12.89 -3.11 20.49
CA ALA A 245 11.62 -3.77 20.17
C ALA A 245 11.80 -4.90 19.14
N ALA A 246 12.62 -4.68 18.11
CA ALA A 246 12.95 -5.71 17.12
C ALA A 246 13.71 -6.87 17.77
N CYS A 247 14.78 -6.60 18.52
CA CYS A 247 15.53 -7.63 19.24
C CYS A 247 14.61 -8.48 20.15
N GLY A 248 13.69 -7.83 20.88
CA GLY A 248 12.73 -8.52 21.74
C GLY A 248 11.77 -9.43 20.97
N LEU A 249 11.30 -9.02 19.78
CA LEU A 249 10.44 -9.84 18.91
C LEU A 249 11.20 -10.98 18.23
N ILE A 250 12.49 -10.80 17.93
CA ILE A 250 13.33 -11.86 17.37
C ILE A 250 13.66 -12.92 18.43
N ALA A 251 13.84 -12.51 19.69
CA ALA A 251 14.13 -13.44 20.79
C ALA A 251 12.92 -14.24 21.28
N ASP A 252 11.69 -13.86 20.92
CA ASP A 252 10.45 -14.48 21.40
C ASP A 252 9.55 -14.93 20.22
N ASP A 253 9.73 -16.20 19.84
CA ASP A 253 9.00 -16.83 18.73
C ASP A 253 7.48 -16.84 18.97
N ALA A 254 7.04 -17.23 20.16
CA ALA A 254 5.62 -17.32 20.48
C ALA A 254 4.93 -15.96 20.39
N ARG A 255 5.56 -14.90 20.91
CA ARG A 255 5.05 -13.54 20.79
C ARG A 255 5.01 -13.08 19.33
N ARG A 256 6.04 -13.39 18.55
CA ARG A 256 6.12 -13.00 17.14
C ARG A 256 5.06 -13.72 16.30
N GLU A 257 4.84 -15.00 16.52
CA GLU A 257 3.80 -15.79 15.86
C GLU A 257 2.39 -15.30 16.23
N ALA A 258 2.15 -15.02 17.52
CA ALA A 258 0.89 -14.45 17.97
C ALA A 258 0.61 -13.07 17.34
N LEU A 259 1.66 -12.24 17.19
CA LEU A 259 1.56 -10.96 16.51
C LEU A 259 1.23 -11.11 15.02
N ALA A 260 1.92 -12.03 14.33
CA ALA A 260 1.68 -12.33 12.92
C ALA A 260 0.24 -12.79 12.67
N GLU A 261 -0.27 -13.65 13.55
CA GLU A 261 -1.64 -14.13 13.54
C GLU A 261 -2.65 -13.01 13.77
N ALA A 262 -2.42 -12.17 14.78
CA ALA A 262 -3.27 -11.02 15.06
C ALA A 262 -3.31 -10.04 13.88
N GLY A 263 -2.16 -9.75 13.28
CA GLY A 263 -2.01 -8.93 12.08
C GLY A 263 -2.83 -9.44 10.90
N TRP A 264 -2.72 -10.73 10.60
CA TRP A 264 -3.52 -11.38 9.57
C TRP A 264 -5.01 -11.29 9.83
N ARG A 265 -5.47 -11.55 11.06
CA ARG A 265 -6.89 -11.41 11.41
C ARG A 265 -7.39 -9.97 11.24
N CYS A 266 -6.59 -8.98 11.60
CA CYS A 266 -6.95 -7.57 11.42
C CYS A 266 -7.10 -7.24 9.94
N MET A 267 -6.11 -7.61 9.12
CA MET A 267 -6.15 -7.35 7.68
C MET A 267 -7.28 -8.10 6.98
N ARG A 268 -7.53 -9.37 7.34
CA ARG A 268 -8.60 -10.18 6.75
C ARG A 268 -10.01 -9.65 7.02
N ARG A 269 -10.22 -8.90 8.10
CA ARG A 269 -11.52 -8.23 8.37
C ARG A 269 -11.81 -7.07 7.43
N ARG A 270 -10.80 -6.55 6.73
CA ARG A 270 -10.95 -5.46 5.77
C ARG A 270 -11.34 -6.01 4.40
N ASP A 271 -12.54 -6.56 4.26
CA ASP A 271 -12.98 -7.12 2.97
C ASP A 271 -12.97 -6.05 1.87
N ALA A 272 -12.13 -6.24 0.85
CA ALA A 272 -12.02 -5.30 -0.26
C ALA A 272 -13.30 -5.24 -1.12
N VAL A 273 -14.12 -6.30 -1.13
CA VAL A 273 -15.44 -6.29 -1.79
C VAL A 273 -16.36 -5.31 -1.10
N ASP A 274 -16.44 -5.37 0.23
CA ASP A 274 -17.27 -4.44 1.01
C ASP A 274 -16.78 -2.99 0.88
N ALA A 275 -15.45 -2.79 0.93
CA ALA A 275 -14.84 -1.48 0.74
C ALA A 275 -15.15 -0.86 -0.64
N LEU A 276 -15.24 -1.69 -1.69
CA LEU A 276 -15.50 -1.22 -3.06
C LEU A 276 -16.98 -1.20 -3.44
N ARG A 277 -17.87 -1.96 -2.76
CA ARG A 277 -19.29 -2.10 -3.12
C ARG A 277 -19.99 -0.75 -3.27
N GLY A 278 -19.95 0.07 -2.22
CA GLY A 278 -20.62 1.38 -2.23
C GLY A 278 -20.01 2.36 -3.25
N VAL A 279 -18.77 2.13 -3.66
CA VAL A 279 -18.06 2.97 -4.63
C VAL A 279 -18.42 2.60 -6.06
N VAL A 280 -18.53 1.29 -6.34
CA VAL A 280 -18.85 0.73 -7.67
C VAL A 280 -20.32 0.93 -8.04
N GLU A 281 -21.26 0.83 -7.11
CA GLU A 281 -22.67 1.11 -7.38
C GLU A 281 -22.87 2.54 -7.92
N GLY A 282 -22.10 3.51 -7.42
CA GLY A 282 -22.07 4.88 -7.95
C GLY A 282 -21.43 5.00 -9.34
N LEU A 283 -20.58 4.05 -9.74
CA LEU A 283 -19.98 4.01 -11.07
C LEU A 283 -20.95 3.50 -12.14
N GLU A 284 -21.86 2.59 -11.78
CA GLU A 284 -22.90 2.05 -12.66
C GLU A 284 -24.02 3.05 -12.94
N LEU A 285 -24.37 3.89 -11.96
CA LEU A 285 -25.44 4.90 -12.10
C LEU A 285 -25.06 6.09 -12.99
N ALA A 286 -23.76 6.35 -13.20
CA ALA A 286 -23.27 7.39 -14.11
C ALA A 286 -23.30 6.98 -15.61
N HIS A 287 -24.00 5.88 -15.94
CA HIS A 287 -24.24 5.40 -17.31
C HIS A 287 -25.72 5.50 -17.73
N VAL A 288 -26.54 6.19 -16.95
CA VAL A 288 -27.93 6.55 -17.30
C VAL A 288 -28.03 8.05 -17.55
#